data_AF-B8IG18-F1
#
_entry.id   AF-B8IG18-F1
#
_cell.length_a   1.000
_cell.length_b   1.000
_cell.length_c   1.000
_cell.angle_alpha   90.00
_cell.angle_beta   90.00
_cell.angle_gamma   90.00
#
_symmetry.space_group_name_H-M   'P 1'
#
loop_
_entity.id
_entity.type
_entity.pdbx_description
1 polymer ?
#
loop_
_entity_poly.entity_id
_entity_poly.type
_entity_poly.pdbx_seq_one_letter_code
_entity_poly.pdbx_strand_id
1 'polypeptide(L)'
;MTSQTIDRKPKSRAGWAMGGFDPVYYLATYPDVAEHGCDPLEHYLKFGWKEGRDPSAQFSTSGYLSANPDVAEAGINPLVHYRLHGLAEGRSGWQKTVDPAGMATMARRAARKPD
;
A
#
# COMPACT_ATOMS: atom_id res chain seq x y z
N MET A 1 5.48 30.85 32.02
CA MET A 1 6.14 30.62 30.71
C MET A 1 5.83 29.19 30.33
N THR A 2 4.68 28.96 29.67
CA THR A 2 4.08 27.64 29.49
C THR A 2 4.62 27.00 28.22
N SER A 3 5.36 25.90 28.39
CA SER A 3 5.84 25.03 27.31
C SER A 3 4.69 24.58 26.42
N GLN A 4 4.78 24.93 25.15
CA GLN A 4 3.90 24.49 24.10
C GLN A 4 4.34 23.08 23.70
N THR A 5 3.74 22.06 24.32
CA THR A 5 3.92 20.66 23.96
C THR A 5 3.46 20.47 22.51
N ILE A 6 4.40 20.29 21.61
CA ILE A 6 4.14 19.99 20.20
C ILE A 6 3.67 18.53 20.12
N ASP A 7 2.39 18.30 20.36
CA ASP A 7 1.73 17.01 20.12
C ASP A 7 1.66 16.79 18.60
N ARG A 8 2.77 16.32 18.00
CA ARG A 8 2.78 15.84 16.62
C ARG A 8 2.13 14.46 16.57
N LYS A 9 0.82 14.41 16.80
CA LYS A 9 0.00 13.26 16.39
C LYS A 9 -0.04 13.29 14.85
N PRO A 10 0.52 12.33 14.11
CA PRO A 10 0.20 12.23 12.70
C PRO A 10 -1.28 11.84 12.64
N LYS A 11 -2.14 12.77 12.26
CA LYS A 11 -3.53 12.49 11.92
C LYS A 11 -3.51 11.75 10.58
N SER A 12 -3.22 10.46 10.58
CA SER A 12 -3.49 9.55 9.47
C SER A 12 -5.00 9.38 9.35
N ARG A 13 -5.65 10.42 8.82
CA ARG A 13 -6.95 10.36 8.14
C ARG A 13 -6.74 10.49 6.62
N ALA A 14 -5.60 10.01 6.12
CA ALA A 14 -5.30 10.00 4.70
C ALA A 14 -5.99 8.77 4.09
N GLY A 15 -7.20 8.97 3.54
CA GLY A 15 -7.84 7.98 2.68
C GLY A 15 -6.90 7.65 1.52
N TRP A 16 -6.41 6.41 1.50
CA TRP A 16 -5.46 5.84 0.53
C TRP A 16 -4.37 6.81 0.07
N ALA A 17 -3.31 6.92 0.86
CA ALA A 17 -2.06 7.49 0.40
C ALA A 17 -1.73 6.97 -1.03
N MET A 18 -1.70 7.92 -1.95
CA MET A 18 -1.20 7.87 -3.33
C MET A 18 -1.18 6.46 -3.96
N GLY A 19 -2.34 5.98 -4.42
CA GLY A 19 -2.39 4.81 -5.31
C GLY A 19 -1.97 3.47 -4.70
N GLY A 20 -1.99 3.33 -3.37
CA GLY A 20 -1.72 2.08 -2.66
C GLY A 20 -0.37 2.03 -1.94
N PHE A 21 0.39 3.13 -1.98
CA PHE A 21 1.63 3.32 -1.22
C PHE A 21 1.43 4.33 -0.08
N ASP A 22 1.78 3.95 1.15
CA ASP A 22 1.72 4.82 2.31
C ASP A 22 3.13 5.08 2.86
N PRO A 23 3.73 6.26 2.60
CA PRO A 23 5.09 6.56 3.04
C PRO A 23 5.23 6.60 4.56
N VAL A 24 4.17 6.99 5.29
CA VAL A 24 4.19 7.04 6.76
C VAL A 24 4.20 5.62 7.32
N TYR A 25 3.32 4.75 6.79
CA TYR A 25 3.35 3.32 7.14
C TYR A 25 4.69 2.68 6.78
N TYR A 26 5.21 2.96 5.58
CA TYR A 26 6.43 2.33 5.07
C TYR A 26 7.64 2.66 5.93
N LEU A 27 7.85 3.95 6.23
CA LEU A 27 8.95 4.38 7.10
C LEU A 27 8.78 3.93 8.56
N ALA A 28 7.54 3.83 9.05
CA ALA A 28 7.28 3.30 10.39
C ALA A 28 7.50 1.77 10.48
N THR A 29 7.32 1.05 9.37
CA THR A 29 7.46 -0.41 9.31
C THR A 29 8.90 -0.83 9.00
N TYR A 30 9.61 -0.05 8.19
CA TYR A 30 10.98 -0.34 7.72
C TYR A 30 11.94 0.75 8.22
N PRO A 31 12.39 0.66 9.48
CA PRO A 31 13.26 1.67 10.08
C PRO A 31 14.60 1.77 9.36
N ASP A 32 15.08 0.69 8.74
CA ASP A 32 16.28 0.71 7.92
C ASP A 32 16.17 1.73 6.77
N VAL A 33 15.00 1.83 6.13
CA VAL A 33 14.76 2.82 5.06
C VAL A 33 14.74 4.24 5.62
N ALA A 34 14.15 4.41 6.82
CA ALA A 34 14.09 5.70 7.49
C ALA A 34 15.48 6.20 7.94
N GLU A 35 16.33 5.30 8.46
CA GLU A 35 17.68 5.62 8.92
C GLU A 35 18.61 6.01 7.77
N HIS A 36 18.43 5.44 6.58
CA HIS A 36 19.19 5.82 5.39
C HIS A 36 18.71 7.14 4.76
N GLY A 37 17.56 7.69 5.19
CA GLY A 37 17.03 8.95 4.68
C GLY A 37 16.62 8.93 3.20
N CYS A 38 16.41 7.74 2.63
CA CYS A 38 16.00 7.57 1.23
C CYS A 38 14.52 7.93 1.03
N ASP A 39 14.15 8.30 -0.21
CA ASP A 39 12.74 8.43 -0.56
C ASP A 39 12.05 7.05 -0.45
N PRO A 40 10.99 6.91 0.37
CA PRO A 40 10.40 5.61 0.65
C PRO A 40 9.70 5.00 -0.57
N LEU A 41 9.14 5.83 -1.46
CA LEU A 41 8.49 5.36 -2.68
C LEU A 41 9.54 4.82 -3.66
N GLU A 42 10.62 5.57 -3.89
CA GLU A 42 11.73 5.15 -4.73
C GLU A 42 12.36 3.86 -4.20
N HIS A 43 12.59 3.79 -2.88
CA HIS A 43 13.08 2.58 -2.24
C HIS A 43 12.15 1.39 -2.52
N TYR A 44 10.85 1.56 -2.33
CA TYR A 44 9.88 0.49 -2.60
C TYR A 44 9.93 0.05 -4.06
N LEU A 45 9.93 0.98 -5.02
CA LEU A 45 9.91 0.68 -6.45
C LEU A 45 11.16 -0.03 -6.95
N LYS A 46 12.33 0.26 -6.37
CA LYS A 46 13.62 -0.33 -6.78
C LYS A 46 13.95 -1.63 -6.04
N PHE A 47 13.70 -1.67 -4.73
CA PHE A 47 14.18 -2.72 -3.84
C PHE A 47 13.06 -3.36 -3.04
N GLY A 48 12.22 -2.54 -2.40
CA GLY A 48 11.27 -3.03 -1.40
C GLY A 48 10.35 -4.15 -1.87
N TRP A 49 9.80 -4.05 -3.08
CA TRP A 49 8.93 -5.12 -3.58
C TRP A 49 9.66 -6.45 -3.84
N LYS A 50 10.95 -6.42 -4.19
CA LYS A 50 11.79 -7.62 -4.38
C LYS A 50 12.17 -8.26 -3.05
N GLU A 51 12.28 -7.45 -2.01
CA GLU A 51 12.49 -7.88 -0.63
C GLU A 51 11.20 -8.38 0.03
N GLY A 52 10.07 -8.38 -0.68
CA GLY A 52 8.77 -8.76 -0.14
C GLY A 52 8.19 -7.74 0.85
N ARG A 53 8.71 -6.50 0.87
CA ARG A 53 8.19 -5.43 1.72
C ARG A 53 6.84 -4.97 1.21
N ASP A 54 5.98 -4.56 2.13
CA ASP A 54 4.63 -4.14 1.84
C ASP A 54 4.54 -2.61 1.73
N PRO A 55 3.95 -2.06 0.67
CA PRO A 55 3.91 -0.62 0.43
C PRO A 55 2.93 0.13 1.34
N SER A 56 1.95 -0.58 1.92
CA SER A 56 0.95 0.01 2.81
C SER A 56 0.36 -1.04 3.76
N ALA A 57 -0.41 -0.58 4.74
CA ALA A 57 -1.14 -1.44 5.67
C ALA A 57 -2.19 -2.33 4.99
N GLN A 58 -2.62 -1.99 3.77
CA GLN A 58 -3.71 -2.68 3.07
C GLN A 58 -3.21 -3.58 1.94
N PHE A 59 -2.03 -3.34 1.39
CA PHE A 59 -1.50 -4.10 0.25
C PHE A 59 -0.40 -5.06 0.70
N SER A 60 -0.59 -6.37 0.45
CA SER A 60 0.43 -7.39 0.64
C SER A 60 1.16 -7.66 -0.68
N THR A 61 2.44 -7.34 -0.73
CA THR A 61 3.33 -7.65 -1.86
C THR A 61 3.41 -9.16 -2.04
N SER A 62 3.74 -9.89 -0.98
CA SER A 62 3.88 -11.36 -1.03
C SER A 62 2.55 -12.05 -1.31
N GLY A 63 1.44 -11.57 -0.73
CA GLY A 63 0.10 -12.10 -1.02
C GLY A 63 -0.28 -11.94 -2.48
N TYR A 64 0.00 -10.77 -3.07
CA TYR A 64 -0.29 -10.53 -4.49
C TYR A 64 0.58 -11.41 -5.40
N LEU A 65 1.88 -11.53 -5.13
CA LEU A 65 2.78 -12.38 -5.93
C LEU A 65 2.43 -13.86 -5.80
N SER A 66 2.02 -14.33 -4.62
CA SER A 66 1.57 -15.72 -4.43
C SER A 66 0.27 -16.03 -5.16
N ALA A 67 -0.64 -15.06 -5.29
CA ALA A 67 -1.92 -15.24 -5.99
C ALA A 67 -1.80 -15.03 -7.51
N ASN A 68 -0.76 -14.34 -7.97
CA ASN A 68 -0.53 -14.00 -9.37
C ASN A 68 0.88 -14.46 -9.78
N PRO A 69 1.08 -15.79 -9.96
CA PRO A 69 2.39 -16.35 -10.28
C PRO A 69 2.95 -15.80 -11.60
N ASP A 70 2.10 -15.45 -12.55
CA ASP A 70 2.49 -14.80 -13.81
C ASP A 70 3.24 -13.47 -13.58
N VAL A 71 2.81 -12.70 -12.58
CA VAL A 71 3.46 -11.43 -12.19
C VAL A 71 4.79 -11.70 -11.48
N ALA A 72 4.83 -12.73 -10.64
CA ALA A 72 6.03 -13.14 -9.92
C ALA A 72 7.12 -13.67 -10.87
N GLU A 73 6.75 -14.54 -11.80
CA GLU A 73 7.64 -15.10 -12.82
C GLU A 73 8.15 -14.02 -13.79
N ALA A 74 7.30 -13.05 -14.14
CA ALA A 74 7.70 -11.92 -14.96
C ALA A 74 8.61 -10.90 -14.22
N GLY A 75 8.78 -11.02 -12.90
CA GLY A 75 9.57 -10.09 -12.10
C GLY A 75 9.04 -8.66 -12.17
N ILE A 76 7.72 -8.49 -12.20
CA ILE A 76 7.07 -7.18 -12.28
C ILE A 76 6.73 -6.69 -10.86
N ASN A 77 6.89 -5.39 -10.62
CA ASN A 77 6.49 -4.78 -9.35
C ASN A 77 4.97 -5.01 -9.11
N PRO A 78 4.57 -5.66 -8.02
CA PRO A 78 3.19 -6.07 -7.78
C PRO A 78 2.24 -4.90 -7.57
N LEU A 79 2.68 -3.82 -6.90
CA LEU A 79 1.83 -2.63 -6.72
C LEU A 79 1.60 -1.92 -8.05
N VAL A 80 2.63 -1.80 -8.88
CA VAL A 80 2.53 -1.19 -10.22
C VAL A 80 1.63 -2.03 -11.11
N HIS A 81 1.84 -3.36 -11.14
CA HIS A 81 1.00 -4.28 -11.91
C HIS A 81 -0.45 -4.19 -11.46
N TYR A 82 -0.70 -4.25 -10.15
CA TYR A 82 -2.04 -4.15 -9.60
C TYR A 82 -2.73 -2.85 -10.02
N ARG A 83 -2.01 -1.74 -10.00
CA ARG A 83 -2.57 -0.42 -10.33
C ARG A 83 -2.90 -0.26 -11.81
N LEU A 84 -2.04 -0.77 -12.69
CA LEU A 84 -2.17 -0.60 -14.14
C LEU A 84 -3.09 -1.65 -14.77
N HIS A 85 -3.08 -2.89 -14.27
CA HIS A 85 -3.77 -4.02 -14.87
C HIS A 85 -4.63 -4.77 -13.85
N GLY A 86 -4.07 -5.11 -12.68
CA GLY A 86 -4.71 -6.01 -11.73
C GLY A 86 -6.09 -5.57 -11.24
N LEU A 87 -6.32 -4.27 -11.06
CA LEU A 87 -7.65 -3.75 -10.69
C LEU A 87 -8.69 -3.95 -11.80
N ALA A 88 -8.30 -3.72 -13.06
CA ALA A 88 -9.20 -3.88 -14.21
C ALA A 88 -9.44 -5.37 -14.53
N GLU A 89 -8.45 -6.22 -14.29
CA GLU A 89 -8.55 -7.68 -14.43
C GLU A 89 -9.26 -8.37 -13.24
N GLY A 90 -9.52 -7.65 -12.14
CA GLY A 90 -10.13 -8.21 -10.93
C GLY A 90 -9.20 -9.15 -10.14
N ARG A 91 -7.88 -8.98 -10.23
CA ARG A 91 -6.89 -9.80 -9.51
C ARG A 91 -7.03 -9.61 -7.99
N SER A 92 -6.89 -10.71 -7.25
CA SER A 92 -7.02 -10.78 -5.79
C SER A 92 -5.67 -11.08 -5.11
N GLY A 93 -5.68 -11.34 -3.80
CA GLY A 93 -4.48 -11.66 -3.02
C GLY A 93 -3.68 -10.47 -2.51
N TRP A 94 -3.99 -9.24 -2.98
CA TRP A 94 -3.34 -8.03 -2.49
C TRP A 94 -3.84 -7.56 -1.13
N GLN A 95 -5.04 -7.94 -0.66
CA GLN A 95 -5.56 -7.39 0.58
C GLN A 95 -4.86 -8.00 1.79
N LYS A 96 -4.24 -7.16 2.62
CA LYS A 96 -4.09 -7.48 4.03
C LYS A 96 -5.45 -7.28 4.66
N THR A 97 -6.04 -8.33 5.21
CA THR A 97 -7.30 -8.23 5.95
C THR A 97 -7.09 -7.32 7.17
N VAL A 98 -7.35 -6.03 6.99
CA VAL A 98 -7.65 -5.10 8.07
C VAL A 98 -9.15 -5.19 8.28
N ASP A 99 -9.55 -5.61 9.46
CA ASP A 99 -10.92 -5.80 9.98
C ASP A 99 -12.11 -5.51 9.00
N PRO A 100 -13.03 -6.48 8.77
CA PRO A 100 -14.08 -6.39 7.74
C PRO A 100 -15.03 -5.18 7.86
N ALA A 101 -15.07 -4.50 9.02
CA ALA A 101 -15.81 -3.26 9.20
C ALA A 101 -15.27 -2.07 8.35
N GLY A 102 -13.99 -2.07 7.96
CA GLY A 102 -13.39 -0.99 7.17
C GLY A 102 -13.71 -1.01 5.67
N MET A 103 -14.07 -2.17 5.12
CA MET A 103 -14.26 -2.39 3.68
C MET A 103 -15.71 -2.17 3.20
N ALA A 104 -16.71 -2.32 4.08
CA ALA A 104 -18.13 -2.21 3.73
C ALA A 104 -18.58 -0.80 3.25
N THR A 105 -17.81 0.24 3.59
CA THR A 105 -18.09 1.64 3.20
C THR A 105 -17.72 1.94 1.74
N MET A 106 -16.85 1.15 1.10
CA MET A 106 -16.26 1.48 -0.22
C MET A 106 -16.85 0.66 -1.37
N ALA A 107 -17.30 -0.58 -1.12
CA ALA A 107 -17.87 -1.46 -2.14
C ALA A 107 -19.25 -1.02 -2.68
N ARG A 108 -19.93 -0.06 -2.03
CA ARG A 108 -21.27 0.41 -2.46
C ARG A 108 -21.28 1.51 -3.54
N ARG A 109 -20.12 2.05 -3.95
CA ARG A 109 -20.05 3.18 -4.90
C ARG A 109 -19.52 2.87 -6.29
N ALA A 110 -19.10 1.63 -6.57
CA ALA A 110 -18.59 1.21 -7.89
C ALA A 110 -19.65 0.57 -8.81
N ALA A 111 -20.91 0.42 -8.37
CA ALA A 111 -21.96 -0.32 -9.09
C ALA A 111 -23.06 0.56 -9.72
N ARG A 112 -22.76 1.82 -10.10
CA ARG A 112 -23.68 2.62 -10.93
C ARG A 112 -23.03 2.90 -12.28
N LYS A 113 -23.23 1.98 -13.22
CA LYS A 113 -23.14 2.35 -14.64
C LYS A 113 -24.25 3.38 -14.93
N PRO A 114 -23.97 4.52 -15.58
CA PRO A 114 -25.04 5.35 -16.12
C PRO A 114 -25.60 4.70 -17.40
N ASP A 115 -26.92 4.53 -17.35
CA ASP A 115 -27.95 4.23 -18.37
C ASP A 115 -27.70 3.15 -19.43
#